data_AF-N1UBG2-F1
#
_entry.id   AF-N1UBG2-F1
#
_cell.length_a   1.000
_cell.length_b   1.000
_cell.length_c   1.000
_cell.angle_alpha   90.00
_cell.angle_beta   90.00
_cell.angle_gamma   90.00
#
_symmetry.space_group_name_H-M   'P 1'
#
loop_
_entity.id
_entity.type
_entity.pdbx_description
1 polymer ?
#
loop_
_entity_poly.entity_id
_entity_poly.type
_entity_poly.pdbx_seq_one_letter_code
_entity_poly.pdbx_strand_id
1 'polypeptide(L)'
;MIAGEYRTNKFMPLLFSLCRKKEAKDWFNGINLNTGNHGSENQIELHHIFPKAILKEAEIETELVDDLANIAFLSSKANKEISKTLPSKYLKKIETDRLKKQFIPIYEELWEITRFKDFLQERRKLIIKELNIYFAEIGKSFIEN
;
A
#
# COMPACT_ATOMS: atom_id res chain seq x y z
N MET A 1 -6.08 14.40 -6.33
CA MET A 1 -4.80 14.43 -5.59
C MET A 1 -4.52 13.03 -5.08
N ILE A 2 -3.26 12.69 -4.75
CA ILE A 2 -2.95 11.36 -4.18
C ILE A 2 -3.55 11.18 -2.78
N ALA A 3 -3.69 12.27 -2.01
CA ALA A 3 -4.45 12.28 -0.78
C ALA A 3 -5.96 12.19 -1.05
N GLY A 4 -6.69 11.54 -0.13
CA GLY A 4 -8.13 11.38 -0.15
C GLY A 4 -8.60 9.92 -0.20
N GLU A 5 -9.91 9.76 0.02
CA GLU A 5 -10.64 8.49 0.12
C GLU A 5 -10.33 7.51 -1.03
N TYR A 6 -9.82 6.33 -0.68
CA TYR A 6 -9.32 5.35 -1.63
C TYR A 6 -10.36 4.86 -2.64
N ARG A 7 -11.64 4.75 -2.24
CA ARG A 7 -12.72 4.21 -3.10
C ARG A 7 -13.02 5.08 -4.30
N THR A 8 -12.86 6.39 -4.17
CA THR A 8 -13.13 7.36 -5.25
C THR A 8 -11.85 7.99 -5.81
N ASN A 9 -10.69 7.60 -5.27
CA ASN A 9 -9.40 8.17 -5.68
C ASN A 9 -8.97 7.66 -7.06
N LYS A 10 -8.88 8.59 -8.01
CA LYS A 10 -8.46 8.33 -9.39
C LYS A 10 -7.02 7.79 -9.51
N PHE A 11 -6.21 7.91 -8.44
CA PHE A 11 -4.85 7.36 -8.39
C PHE A 11 -4.81 5.88 -7.98
N MET A 12 -5.92 5.27 -7.53
CA MET A 12 -5.94 3.85 -7.12
C MET A 12 -5.47 2.91 -8.24
N PRO A 13 -5.96 3.00 -9.50
CA PRO A 13 -5.47 2.15 -10.58
C PRO A 13 -3.98 2.38 -10.91
N LEU A 14 -3.50 3.62 -10.76
CA LEU A 14 -2.10 3.96 -10.97
C LEU A 14 -1.22 3.33 -9.89
N LEU A 15 -1.60 3.44 -8.62
CA LEU A 15 -0.91 2.81 -7.50
C LEU A 15 -0.83 1.28 -7.70
N PHE A 16 -1.94 0.65 -8.08
CA PHE A 16 -1.97 -0.78 -8.38
C PHE A 16 -1.03 -1.15 -9.55
N SER A 17 -1.03 -0.35 -10.62
CA SER A 17 -0.15 -0.55 -11.78
C SER A 17 1.33 -0.43 -11.42
N LEU A 18 1.70 0.54 -10.57
CA LEU A 18 3.05 0.68 -10.06
C LEU A 18 3.47 -0.54 -9.23
N CYS A 19 2.61 -1.01 -8.32
CA CYS A 19 2.88 -2.23 -7.55
C CYS A 19 3.11 -3.44 -8.47
N ARG A 20 2.28 -3.63 -9.51
CA ARG A 20 2.48 -4.71 -10.50
C ARG A 20 3.78 -4.56 -11.27
N LYS A 21 4.12 -3.35 -11.72
CA LYS A 21 5.39 -3.08 -12.42
C LYS A 21 6.61 -3.39 -11.55
N LYS A 22 6.53 -3.13 -10.25
CA LYS A 22 7.60 -3.48 -9.29
C LYS A 22 7.54 -4.94 -8.83
N GLU A 23 6.70 -5.76 -9.46
CA GLU A 23 6.48 -7.17 -9.11
C GLU A 23 6.19 -7.36 -7.62
N ALA A 24 5.33 -6.49 -7.08
CA ALA A 24 4.91 -6.57 -5.69
C ALA A 24 4.30 -7.94 -5.40
N LYS A 25 4.67 -8.47 -4.24
CA LYS A 25 4.22 -9.76 -3.74
C LYS A 25 3.35 -9.54 -2.51
N ASP A 26 2.48 -10.49 -2.26
CA ASP A 26 1.84 -10.64 -0.97
C ASP A 26 2.90 -10.70 0.13
N TRP A 27 2.65 -9.98 1.22
CA TRP A 27 3.64 -9.80 2.28
C TRP A 27 3.98 -11.09 3.02
N PHE A 28 3.05 -12.03 3.14
CA PHE A 28 3.19 -13.21 3.99
C PHE A 28 3.53 -14.46 3.18
N ASN A 29 2.81 -14.71 2.09
CA ASN A 29 3.01 -15.92 1.29
C ASN A 29 3.95 -15.72 0.08
N GLY A 30 4.30 -14.48 -0.27
CA GLY A 30 5.24 -14.17 -1.36
C GLY A 30 4.70 -14.41 -2.77
N ILE A 31 3.40 -14.71 -2.91
CA ILE A 31 2.73 -14.85 -4.21
C ILE A 31 2.71 -13.50 -4.92
N ASN A 32 2.97 -13.49 -6.22
CA ASN A 32 3.00 -12.27 -7.00
C ASN A 32 1.58 -11.71 -7.15
N LEU A 33 1.39 -10.42 -6.91
CA LEU A 33 0.10 -9.74 -7.11
C LEU A 33 -0.30 -9.64 -8.60
N ASN A 34 0.53 -10.16 -9.51
CA ASN A 34 0.29 -10.21 -10.94
C ASN A 34 -0.24 -11.57 -11.43
N THR A 35 -0.04 -12.66 -10.68
CA THR A 35 -0.44 -14.00 -11.12
C THR A 35 -1.93 -14.18 -10.85
N GLY A 36 -2.71 -14.43 -11.91
CA GLY A 36 -4.17 -14.49 -11.87
C GLY A 36 -4.73 -15.28 -10.69
N ASN A 37 -5.87 -14.81 -10.19
CA ASN A 37 -6.61 -15.25 -9.01
C ASN A 37 -7.08 -16.73 -9.09
N HIS A 38 -6.17 -17.69 -9.05
CA HIS A 38 -6.54 -19.11 -8.99
C HIS A 38 -6.83 -19.48 -7.53
N GLY A 39 -8.12 -19.60 -7.22
CA GLY A 39 -8.62 -19.89 -5.86
C GLY A 39 -9.05 -18.64 -5.10
N SER A 40 -10.08 -18.77 -4.25
CA SER A 40 -10.67 -17.66 -3.48
C SER A 40 -9.70 -17.02 -2.49
N GLU A 41 -8.71 -17.77 -1.99
CA GLU A 41 -7.72 -17.28 -1.03
C GLU A 41 -6.62 -16.40 -1.65
N ASN A 42 -6.45 -16.48 -2.97
CA ASN A 42 -5.44 -15.75 -3.74
C ASN A 42 -6.01 -14.48 -4.39
N GLN A 43 -7.28 -14.15 -4.12
CA GLN A 43 -7.87 -12.90 -4.59
C GLN A 43 -7.19 -11.71 -3.91
N ILE A 44 -6.93 -10.67 -4.70
CA ILE A 44 -6.35 -9.43 -4.19
C ILE A 44 -7.42 -8.64 -3.46
N GLU A 45 -7.15 -8.29 -2.22
CA GLU A 45 -7.97 -7.44 -1.36
C GLU A 45 -7.22 -6.15 -0.99
N LEU A 46 -8.02 -5.13 -0.71
CA LEU A 46 -7.53 -3.85 -0.19
C LEU A 46 -7.41 -3.96 1.33
N HIS A 47 -6.21 -3.73 1.83
CA HIS A 47 -5.89 -3.79 3.25
C HIS A 47 -5.59 -2.40 3.80
N HIS A 48 -6.32 -1.98 4.82
CA HIS A 48 -5.94 -0.81 5.62
C HIS A 48 -4.69 -1.15 6.45
N ILE A 49 -3.56 -0.57 6.08
CA ILE A 49 -2.25 -0.79 6.72
C ILE A 49 -2.39 -0.56 8.21
N PHE A 50 -2.88 0.63 8.59
CA PHE A 50 -3.35 0.92 9.94
C PHE A 50 -4.83 0.53 10.06
N PRO A 51 -5.17 -0.41 10.96
CA PRO A 51 -6.53 -0.92 11.07
C PRO A 51 -7.56 0.17 11.41
N LYS A 52 -8.66 0.20 10.66
CA LYS A 52 -9.77 1.15 10.83
C LYS A 52 -10.32 1.20 12.25
N ALA A 53 -10.47 0.05 12.90
CA ALA A 53 -10.98 -0.02 14.26
C ALA A 53 -10.07 0.75 15.25
N ILE A 54 -8.75 0.57 15.11
CA ILE A 54 -7.78 1.19 16.01
C ILE A 54 -7.69 2.70 15.77
N LEU A 55 -7.68 3.14 14.50
CA LEU A 55 -7.65 4.57 14.19
C LEU A 55 -8.91 5.30 14.67
N LYS A 56 -10.08 4.63 14.65
CA LYS A 56 -11.31 5.18 15.21
C LYS A 56 -11.25 5.33 16.73
N GLU A 57 -10.69 4.35 17.44
CA GLU A 57 -10.46 4.45 18.90
C GLU A 57 -9.49 5.58 19.25
N ALA A 58 -8.54 5.88 18.36
CA ALA A 58 -7.62 7.01 18.47
C ALA A 58 -8.19 8.34 17.95
N GLU A 59 -9.49 8.41 17.67
CA GLU A 59 -10.21 9.62 17.23
C GLU A 59 -9.64 10.27 15.94
N ILE A 60 -9.04 9.45 15.07
CA ILE A 60 -8.53 9.92 13.78
C ILE A 60 -9.68 10.16 12.80
N GLU A 61 -9.57 11.24 12.02
CA GLU A 61 -10.57 11.66 11.04
C GLU A 61 -10.81 10.55 9.99
N THR A 62 -12.07 10.25 9.68
CA THR A 62 -12.43 9.13 8.80
C THR A 62 -11.81 9.28 7.41
N GLU A 63 -11.66 10.51 6.93
CA GLU A 63 -11.00 10.86 5.67
C GLU A 63 -9.53 10.42 5.63
N LEU A 64 -8.83 10.46 6.76
CA LEU A 64 -7.46 9.97 6.86
C LEU A 64 -7.41 8.46 7.03
N VAL A 65 -8.36 7.88 7.78
CA VAL A 65 -8.48 6.43 7.94
C VAL A 65 -8.63 5.73 6.60
N ASP A 66 -9.51 6.25 5.75
CA ASP A 66 -9.78 5.73 4.41
C ASP A 66 -8.91 6.39 3.32
N ASP A 67 -7.80 7.06 3.68
CA ASP A 67 -6.89 7.66 2.69
C ASP A 67 -6.22 6.58 1.82
N LEU A 68 -6.03 6.88 0.54
CA LEU A 68 -5.33 5.99 -0.40
C LEU A 68 -3.95 5.54 0.12
N ALA A 69 -3.21 6.42 0.81
CA ALA A 69 -1.91 6.10 1.38
C ALA A 69 -1.98 5.19 2.62
N ASN A 70 -3.17 4.86 3.13
CA ASN A 70 -3.37 3.81 4.12
C ASN A 70 -3.70 2.44 3.49
N ILE A 71 -3.78 2.32 2.16
CA ILE A 71 -4.20 1.07 1.50
C ILE A 71 -3.02 0.32 0.89
N ALA A 72 -2.93 -0.98 1.19
CA ALA A 72 -2.03 -1.94 0.54
C ALA A 72 -2.84 -3.03 -0.17
N PHE A 73 -2.18 -3.79 -1.04
CA PHE A 73 -2.77 -4.92 -1.76
C PHE A 73 -2.23 -6.22 -1.18
N LEU A 74 -3.12 -7.08 -0.71
CA LEU A 74 -2.76 -8.38 -0.12
C LEU A 74 -3.66 -9.47 -0.68
N SER A 75 -3.28 -10.72 -0.51
CA SER A 75 -4.22 -11.82 -0.74
C SER A 75 -5.29 -11.87 0.36
N SER A 76 -6.48 -12.38 0.04
CA SER A 76 -7.55 -12.60 1.02
C SER A 76 -7.09 -13.38 2.25
N LYS A 77 -6.18 -14.34 2.07
CA LYS A 77 -5.59 -15.10 3.19
C LYS A 77 -4.75 -14.20 4.10
N ALA A 78 -3.81 -13.45 3.53
CA ALA A 78 -2.96 -12.55 4.31
C ALA A 78 -3.77 -11.45 5.01
N ASN A 79 -4.76 -10.87 4.32
CA ASN A 79 -5.64 -9.86 4.91
C ASN A 79 -6.39 -10.40 6.14
N LYS A 80 -6.88 -11.64 6.08
CA LYS A 80 -7.52 -12.31 7.22
C LYS A 80 -6.55 -12.60 8.37
N GLU A 81 -5.33 -13.04 8.05
CA GLU A 81 -4.29 -13.34 9.06
C GLU A 81 -3.84 -12.08 9.82
N ILE A 82 -3.66 -10.94 9.14
CA ILE A 82 -3.29 -9.68 9.80
C ILE A 82 -4.44 -9.16 10.67
N SER A 83 -5.68 -9.22 10.17
CA SER A 83 -6.87 -8.76 10.88
C SER A 83 -6.70 -7.34 11.42
N LYS A 84 -6.91 -7.13 12.72
CA LYS A 84 -6.77 -5.84 13.42
C LYS A 84 -5.38 -5.62 14.04
N THR A 85 -4.32 -6.24 13.50
CA THR A 85 -2.98 -6.11 14.05
C THR A 85 -2.33 -4.78 13.65
N LEU A 86 -1.64 -4.12 14.60
CA LEU A 86 -0.94 -2.87 14.32
C LEU A 86 0.25 -3.04 13.37
N PRO A 87 0.52 -2.06 12.47
CA PRO A 87 1.69 -2.03 11.61
C PRO A 87 3.00 -2.29 12.35
N SER A 88 3.21 -1.63 13.49
CA SER A 88 4.41 -1.80 14.32
C SER A 88 4.64 -3.24 14.79
N LYS A 89 3.61 -4.09 14.81
CA LYS A 89 3.71 -5.50 15.18
C LYS A 89 3.93 -6.44 14.01
N TYR A 90 3.30 -6.20 12.85
CA TYR A 90 3.34 -7.13 11.72
C TYR A 90 4.33 -6.72 10.62
N LEU A 91 4.56 -5.42 10.38
CA LEU A 91 5.48 -4.96 9.32
C LEU A 91 6.92 -5.39 9.58
N LYS A 92 7.36 -5.45 10.85
CA LYS A 92 8.69 -5.96 11.26
C LYS A 92 8.96 -7.41 10.84
N LYS A 93 7.90 -8.18 10.59
CA LYS A 93 7.98 -9.60 10.22
C LYS A 93 8.04 -9.82 8.70
N ILE A 94 7.89 -8.74 7.93
CA ILE A 94 7.85 -8.79 6.46
C ILE A 94 9.20 -8.37 5.91
N GLU A 95 9.68 -9.07 4.89
CA GLU A 95 10.90 -8.71 4.18
C GLU A 95 10.83 -7.27 3.65
N THR A 96 11.87 -6.48 3.94
CA THR A 96 11.94 -5.06 3.57
C THR A 96 11.74 -4.82 2.07
N ASP A 97 12.19 -5.73 1.21
CA ASP A 97 11.98 -5.63 -0.25
C ASP A 97 10.48 -5.69 -0.62
N ARG A 98 9.70 -6.57 0.02
CA ARG A 98 8.25 -6.68 -0.21
C ARG A 98 7.52 -5.41 0.24
N LEU A 99 7.95 -4.83 1.35
CA LEU A 99 7.43 -3.55 1.85
C LEU A 99 7.71 -2.40 0.88
N LYS A 100 8.96 -2.30 0.39
CA LYS A 100 9.37 -1.28 -0.57
C LYS A 100 8.61 -1.36 -1.89
N LYS A 101 8.30 -2.58 -2.37
CA LYS A 101 7.51 -2.81 -3.60
C LYS A 101 6.05 -2.33 -3.52
N GLN A 102 5.54 -2.07 -2.31
CA GLN A 102 4.24 -1.41 -2.09
C GLN A 102 4.38 -0.01 -1.45
N PHE A 103 5.57 0.58 -1.55
CA PHE A 103 5.89 1.94 -1.10
C PHE A 103 5.69 2.17 0.40
N ILE A 104 5.89 1.15 1.22
CA ILE A 104 5.85 1.29 2.68
C ILE A 104 7.14 1.98 3.16
N PRO A 105 7.07 3.10 3.89
CA PRO A 105 8.23 3.68 4.57
C PRO A 105 8.85 2.67 5.52
N ILE A 106 10.17 2.49 5.46
CA ILE A 106 10.90 1.48 6.25
C ILE A 106 11.40 2.00 7.60
N TYR A 107 11.00 3.21 7.96
CA TYR A 107 11.29 3.84 9.25
C TYR A 107 10.28 3.33 10.28
N GLU A 108 10.70 2.44 11.19
CA GLU A 108 9.79 1.75 12.12
C GLU A 108 9.04 2.72 13.03
N GLU A 109 9.60 3.88 13.35
CA GLU A 109 8.94 4.91 14.14
C GLU A 109 7.67 5.46 13.46
N LEU A 110 7.58 5.36 12.13
CA LEU A 110 6.38 5.75 11.37
C LEU A 110 5.27 4.70 11.47
N TRP A 111 5.52 3.53 12.04
CA TRP A 111 4.52 2.46 12.14
C TRP A 111 3.67 2.54 13.41
N GLU A 112 3.92 3.56 14.24
CA GLU A 112 3.14 3.86 15.43
C GLU A 112 1.93 4.76 15.11
N ILE A 113 0.82 4.56 15.83
CA ILE A 113 -0.42 5.32 15.63
C ILE A 113 -0.18 6.83 15.79
N THR A 114 0.66 7.22 16.75
CA THR A 114 1.03 8.62 17.01
C THR A 114 1.72 9.29 15.82
N ARG A 115 2.24 8.50 14.88
CA ARG A 115 2.93 8.96 13.67
C ARG A 115 2.12 8.67 12.40
N PHE A 116 0.84 8.33 12.52
CA PHE A 116 -0.02 7.96 11.38
C PHE A 116 -0.06 9.03 10.28
N LYS A 117 -0.22 10.31 10.63
CA LYS A 117 -0.25 11.41 9.64
C LYS A 117 1.10 11.53 8.89
N ASP A 118 2.21 11.33 9.61
CA ASP A 118 3.55 11.33 9.03
C ASP A 118 3.77 10.13 8.11
N PHE A 119 3.27 8.94 8.50
CA PHE A 119 3.29 7.75 7.65
C PHE A 119 2.57 7.99 6.31
N LEU A 120 1.36 8.56 6.35
CA LEU A 120 0.61 8.90 5.13
C LEU A 120 1.41 9.86 4.25
N GLN A 121 1.99 10.90 4.85
CA GLN A 121 2.79 11.88 4.11
C GLN A 121 4.02 11.23 3.46
N GLU A 122 4.77 10.42 4.20
CA GLU A 122 5.98 9.78 3.70
C GLU A 122 5.67 8.75 2.62
N ARG A 123 4.64 7.93 2.81
CA ARG A 123 4.19 6.98 1.79
C ARG A 123 3.75 7.69 0.50
N ARG A 124 3.04 8.82 0.59
CA ARG A 124 2.69 9.63 -0.60
C ARG A 124 3.93 10.12 -1.36
N LYS A 125 5.00 10.55 -0.66
CA LYS A 125 6.25 10.96 -1.31
C LYS A 125 6.87 9.80 -2.08
N LEU A 126 6.91 8.61 -1.50
CA LEU A 126 7.45 7.41 -2.15
C LEU A 126 6.66 7.06 -3.42
N ILE A 127 5.32 7.08 -3.33
CA ILE A 127 4.45 6.79 -4.48
C ILE A 127 4.63 7.84 -5.59
N ILE A 128 4.63 9.15 -5.25
CA ILE A 128 4.81 10.23 -6.22
C ILE A 128 6.18 10.13 -6.91
N LYS A 129 7.23 9.84 -6.14
CA LYS A 129 8.58 9.66 -6.69
C LYS A 129 8.60 8.56 -7.75
N GLU A 130 8.00 7.41 -7.44
CA GLU A 130 7.92 6.30 -8.39
C GLU A 130 7.04 6.65 -9.61
N LEU A 131 5.91 7.32 -9.39
CA LEU A 131 5.02 7.71 -10.48
C LEU A 131 5.70 8.65 -11.48
N ASN A 132 6.50 9.59 -10.99
CA ASN A 132 7.27 10.50 -11.84
C ASN A 132 8.32 9.75 -12.68
N ILE A 133 8.99 8.76 -12.09
CA ILE A 133 9.92 7.88 -12.82
C ILE A 133 9.15 7.11 -13.90
N TYR A 134 8.02 6.51 -13.53
CA TYR A 134 7.18 5.74 -14.45
C TYR A 134 6.72 6.54 -15.67
N PHE A 135 6.25 7.78 -15.46
CA PHE A 135 5.84 8.64 -16.57
C PHE A 135 7.01 9.12 -17.43
N ALA A 136 8.18 9.37 -16.85
CA ALA A 136 9.37 9.71 -17.62
C ALA A 136 9.81 8.55 -18.52
N GLU A 137 9.78 7.31 -18.03
CA GLU A 137 10.10 6.11 -18.81
C GLU A 137 9.11 5.89 -19.95
N ILE A 138 7.80 6.02 -19.66
CA ILE A 138 6.76 5.91 -20.69
C ILE A 138 6.94 6.99 -21.75
N GLY A 139 7.12 8.24 -21.34
CA GLY A 139 7.29 9.36 -22.28
C GLY A 139 8.43 9.13 -23.26
N LYS A 140 9.60 8.68 -22.77
CA LYS A 140 10.72 8.30 -23.64
C LYS A 140 10.34 7.22 -24.64
N SER A 141 9.71 6.13 -24.18
CA SER A 141 9.31 5.02 -25.04
C SER A 141 8.31 5.40 -26.14
N PHE A 142 7.51 6.45 -25.96
CA PHE A 142 6.55 6.92 -26.96
C PHE A 142 7.11 7.97 -27.92
N ILE A 143 8.20 8.66 -27.55
CA ILE A 143 8.81 9.72 -28.35
C ILE A 143 9.97 9.17 -29.19
N GLU A 144 10.68 8.16 -28.69
CA GLU A 144 11.85 7.56 -29.34
C GLU A 144 11.50 6.37 -30.26
N ASN A 145 10.22 5.96 -30.29
CA ASN A 145 9.65 5.00 -31.25
C ASN A 145 8.80 5.73 -32.30
#